data_AF-A0A7S4KRT8-F1
#
_entry.id   AF-A0A7S4KRT8-F1
#
_cell.length_a   1.000
_cell.length_b   1.000
_cell.length_c   1.000
_cell.angle_alpha   90.00
_cell.angle_beta   90.00
_cell.angle_gamma   90.00
#
_symmetry.space_group_name_H-M   'P 1'
#
loop_
_entity.id
_entity.type
_entity.pdbx_description
1 polymer ?
#
loop_
_entity_poly.entity_id
_entity_poly.type
_entity_poly.pdbx_seq_one_letter_code
_entity_poly.pdbx_strand_id
1 'polypeptide(L)'
;MTQLSLISVSCFFYLLCVGILSADPSARDMERANQPRPTSESHVYGSHPHAAWEAMNRYLLGSKVSTVACDRLSHEDLNSMYLDLMPHLDERFDILYKSRNDRRSLKFSNEEITTRWEKEAEKAREPGFEEGTFHYNMLRDGKCAELVMWWIHHLTETSQEDLQKNGFVLPLMPEDGPVDSQDPTYVYQVQCTDCHSSPNANATLPSDSPKNPHEKVGGDRETCPIDPKTGNPTVWYQDPTLAGQRFKRCDWDYDPPCQVAFFIFIIFMNVFSPIDV
;
A
#
# COMPACT_ATOMS: atom_id res chain seq x y z
N MET A 1 62.11 36.72 13.83
CA MET A 1 60.86 37.24 14.42
C MET A 1 59.80 37.21 13.34
N THR A 2 58.98 36.17 13.30
CA THR A 2 57.89 36.01 12.32
C THR A 2 56.65 35.62 13.11
N GLN A 3 55.66 36.50 13.15
CA GLN A 3 54.40 36.29 13.85
C GLN A 3 53.46 35.42 13.00
N LEU A 4 52.94 34.36 13.63
CA LEU A 4 51.85 33.53 13.13
C LEU A 4 50.53 34.10 13.64
N SER A 5 49.64 34.49 12.72
CA SER A 5 48.29 34.95 13.03
C SER A 5 47.32 33.76 12.96
N LEU A 6 46.73 33.41 14.11
CA LEU A 6 45.63 32.46 14.25
C LEU A 6 44.32 33.11 13.78
N ILE A 7 43.81 32.67 12.63
CA ILE A 7 42.45 33.02 12.18
C ILE A 7 41.51 31.98 12.78
N SER A 8 40.77 32.39 13.81
CA SER A 8 39.66 31.61 14.38
C SER A 8 38.49 31.66 13.40
N VAL A 9 38.34 30.61 12.58
CA VAL A 9 37.15 30.40 11.74
C VAL A 9 36.07 29.80 12.63
N SER A 10 35.25 30.67 13.22
CA SER A 10 34.01 30.25 13.89
C SER A 10 33.03 29.76 12.83
N CYS A 11 33.03 28.44 12.58
CA CYS A 11 31.98 27.75 11.83
C CYS A 11 30.66 27.90 12.58
N PHE A 12 29.88 28.92 12.20
CA PHE A 12 28.45 28.97 12.48
C PHE A 12 27.76 27.85 11.69
N PHE A 13 27.69 26.66 12.30
CA PHE A 13 26.75 25.63 11.88
C PHE A 13 25.34 26.12 12.21
N TYR A 14 24.75 26.92 11.31
CA TYR A 14 23.31 27.11 11.29
C TYR A 14 22.69 25.78 10.87
N LEU A 15 22.35 24.97 11.87
CA LEU A 15 21.44 23.84 11.76
C LEU A 15 20.05 24.40 11.40
N LEU A 16 19.88 24.71 10.12
CA LEU A 16 18.56 24.86 9.50
C LEU A 16 17.93 23.47 9.52
N CYS A 17 17.31 23.12 10.64
CA CYS A 17 16.32 22.05 10.69
C CYS A 17 15.14 22.52 9.84
N VAL A 18 15.26 22.33 8.52
CA VAL A 18 14.10 22.30 7.63
C VAL A 18 13.37 21.01 8.00
N GLY A 19 12.60 21.07 9.09
CA GLY A 19 11.63 20.04 9.39
C GLY A 19 10.67 20.04 8.22
N ILE A 20 10.75 19.01 7.37
CA ILE A 20 9.71 18.73 6.39
C ILE A 20 8.47 18.47 7.24
N LEU A 21 7.62 19.49 7.36
CA LEU A 21 6.35 19.36 8.04
C LEU A 21 5.49 18.49 7.13
N SER A 22 5.58 17.16 7.29
CA SER A 22 4.70 16.25 6.59
C SER A 22 3.27 16.61 7.01
N ALA A 23 2.47 17.06 6.04
CA ALA A 23 1.10 17.41 6.31
C ALA A 23 0.37 16.19 6.90
N ASP A 24 -0.46 16.41 7.92
CA ASP A 24 -1.28 15.34 8.46
C ASP A 24 -2.24 14.81 7.36
N PRO A 25 -2.53 13.48 7.33
CA PRO A 25 -3.36 12.90 6.30
C PRO A 25 -4.77 13.45 6.49
N SER A 26 -5.43 13.79 5.39
CA SER A 26 -6.79 14.29 5.45
C SER A 26 -7.75 13.22 6.00
N ALA A 27 -8.97 13.61 6.38
CA ALA A 27 -10.00 12.63 6.74
C ALA A 27 -10.28 11.64 5.58
N ARG A 28 -10.18 12.11 4.34
CA ARG A 28 -10.35 11.32 3.12
C ARG A 28 -9.18 10.37 2.87
N ASP A 29 -7.96 10.80 3.17
CA ASP A 29 -6.78 9.92 3.17
C ASP A 29 -6.96 8.75 4.15
N MET A 30 -7.40 9.05 5.37
CA MET A 30 -7.64 8.02 6.37
C MET A 30 -8.81 7.12 5.98
N GLU A 31 -9.88 7.64 5.37
CA GLU A 31 -10.98 6.83 4.84
C GLU A 31 -10.48 5.84 3.78
N ARG A 32 -9.71 6.33 2.79
CA ARG A 32 -9.07 5.49 1.77
C ARG A 32 -8.16 4.42 2.38
N ALA A 33 -7.31 4.80 3.32
CA ALA A 33 -6.39 3.88 3.98
C ALA A 33 -7.16 2.81 4.79
N ASN A 34 -8.31 3.17 5.37
CA ASN A 34 -9.15 2.23 6.11
C ASN A 34 -10.02 1.31 5.24
N GLN A 35 -10.13 1.56 3.94
CA GLN A 35 -10.86 0.73 3.00
C GLN A 35 -9.89 -0.18 2.20
N PRO A 36 -9.69 -1.45 2.62
CA PRO A 36 -8.72 -2.34 1.98
C PRO A 36 -9.13 -2.82 0.59
N ARG A 37 -10.42 -2.86 0.30
CA ARG A 37 -10.95 -3.29 -1.01
C ARG A 37 -11.99 -2.31 -1.53
N PRO A 38 -11.92 -1.94 -2.82
CA PRO A 38 -13.03 -1.25 -3.47
C PRO A 38 -14.30 -2.11 -3.45
N THR A 39 -15.47 -1.48 -3.47
CA THR A 39 -16.74 -2.18 -3.72
C THR A 39 -16.82 -2.62 -5.18
N SER A 40 -17.73 -3.56 -5.49
CA SER A 40 -17.97 -4.00 -6.88
C SER A 40 -18.42 -2.86 -7.80
N GLU A 41 -19.04 -1.83 -7.24
CA GLU A 41 -19.53 -0.64 -7.95
C GLU A 41 -18.45 0.45 -8.10
N SER A 42 -17.23 0.21 -7.60
CA SER A 42 -16.14 1.18 -7.68
C SER A 42 -15.65 1.34 -9.11
N HIS A 43 -15.35 2.58 -9.50
CA HIS A 43 -14.83 2.92 -10.83
C HIS A 43 -13.40 2.43 -11.09
N VAL A 44 -12.71 1.90 -10.07
CA VAL A 44 -11.40 1.23 -10.16
C VAL A 44 -11.51 -0.28 -10.00
N TYR A 45 -12.73 -0.83 -10.00
CA TYR A 45 -12.98 -2.26 -9.96
C TYR A 45 -13.13 -2.83 -11.38
N GLY A 46 -12.56 -4.01 -11.61
CA GLY A 46 -12.69 -4.75 -12.87
C GLY A 46 -13.27 -6.14 -12.64
N SER A 47 -13.90 -6.70 -13.67
CA SER A 47 -14.35 -8.11 -13.62
C SER A 47 -13.15 -9.05 -13.49
N HIS A 48 -12.05 -8.78 -14.19
CA HIS A 48 -10.79 -9.55 -14.14
C HIS A 48 -9.57 -8.62 -14.04
N PRO A 49 -8.34 -9.12 -13.79
CA PRO A 49 -7.17 -8.28 -13.57
C PRO A 49 -6.88 -7.24 -14.66
N HIS A 50 -6.99 -7.60 -15.94
CA HIS A 50 -6.86 -6.65 -17.06
C HIS A 50 -7.92 -5.53 -16.97
N ALA A 51 -9.21 -5.87 -16.79
CA ALA A 51 -10.27 -4.86 -16.66
C ALA A 51 -10.04 -3.93 -15.46
N ALA A 52 -9.39 -4.42 -14.39
CA ALA A 52 -9.02 -3.61 -13.24
C ALA A 52 -7.94 -2.58 -13.60
N TRP A 53 -6.90 -2.98 -14.35
CA TRP A 53 -5.87 -2.05 -14.85
C TRP A 53 -6.47 -0.99 -15.78
N GLU A 54 -7.35 -1.39 -16.70
CA GLU A 54 -8.05 -0.46 -17.59
C GLU A 54 -8.88 0.56 -16.80
N ALA A 55 -9.64 0.09 -15.79
CA ALA A 55 -10.44 0.95 -14.91
C ALA A 55 -9.59 1.94 -14.12
N MET A 56 -8.47 1.48 -13.55
CA MET A 56 -7.54 2.33 -12.83
C MET A 56 -6.85 3.35 -13.77
N ASN A 57 -6.45 2.96 -14.98
CA ASN A 57 -5.90 3.90 -15.97
C ASN A 57 -6.93 4.97 -16.36
N ARG A 58 -8.20 4.62 -16.60
CA ARG A 58 -9.27 5.60 -16.84
C ARG A 58 -9.42 6.58 -15.69
N TYR A 59 -9.32 6.11 -14.44
CA TYR A 59 -9.34 6.99 -13.27
C TYR A 59 -8.15 7.97 -13.25
N LEU A 60 -6.93 7.47 -13.50
CA LEU A 60 -5.72 8.30 -13.53
C LEU A 60 -5.77 9.36 -14.64
N LEU A 61 -6.19 8.96 -15.85
CA LEU A 61 -6.38 9.84 -17.00
C LEU A 61 -7.44 10.93 -16.77
N GLY A 62 -8.46 10.64 -15.95
CA GLY A 62 -9.47 11.61 -15.54
C GLY A 62 -9.08 12.49 -14.35
N SER A 63 -7.92 12.22 -13.73
CA SER A 63 -7.43 12.97 -12.57
C SER A 63 -6.59 14.19 -13.00
N LYS A 64 -6.00 14.91 -12.04
CA LYS A 64 -5.15 16.08 -12.31
C LYS A 64 -3.67 15.72 -12.54
N VAL A 65 -3.27 14.48 -12.27
CA VAL A 65 -1.86 14.07 -12.41
C VAL A 65 -1.49 13.95 -13.89
N SER A 66 -0.28 14.41 -14.23
CA SER A 66 0.27 14.13 -15.56
C SER A 66 0.62 12.66 -15.66
N THR A 67 0.28 12.01 -16.77
CA THR A 67 0.51 10.57 -16.94
C THR A 67 1.34 10.26 -18.18
N VAL A 68 2.08 9.15 -18.15
CA VAL A 68 2.83 8.60 -19.28
C VAL A 68 2.53 7.10 -19.44
N ALA A 69 2.47 6.61 -20.68
CA ALA A 69 2.30 5.18 -20.93
C ALA A 69 3.53 4.39 -20.43
N CYS A 70 3.30 3.24 -19.78
CA CYS A 70 4.37 2.44 -19.19
C CYS A 70 5.40 1.97 -20.24
N ASP A 71 4.95 1.67 -21.44
CA ASP A 71 5.78 1.17 -22.54
C ASP A 71 6.80 2.19 -23.08
N ARG A 72 6.65 3.46 -22.70
CA ARG A 72 7.57 4.55 -23.03
C ARG A 72 8.65 4.78 -21.98
N LEU A 73 8.65 3.99 -20.90
CA LEU A 73 9.58 4.13 -19.79
C LEU A 73 10.57 2.96 -19.76
N SER A 74 11.84 3.28 -19.54
CA SER A 74 12.87 2.30 -19.22
C SER A 74 12.84 1.91 -17.74
N HIS A 75 13.59 0.87 -17.37
CA HIS A 75 13.80 0.52 -15.95
C HIS A 75 14.49 1.66 -15.18
N GLU A 76 15.41 2.37 -15.82
CA GLU A 76 16.11 3.51 -15.25
C GLU A 76 15.17 4.71 -15.00
N ASP A 77 14.24 4.97 -15.92
CA ASP A 77 13.22 6.01 -15.73
C ASP A 77 12.35 5.69 -14.52
N LEU A 78 11.86 4.44 -14.44
CA LEU A 78 11.03 3.99 -13.32
C LEU A 78 11.80 4.08 -11.99
N ASN A 79 13.06 3.67 -11.95
CA ASN A 79 13.92 3.82 -10.77
C ASN A 79 14.04 5.28 -10.33
N SER A 80 14.23 6.20 -11.28
CA SER A 80 14.30 7.64 -10.99
C SER A 80 12.97 8.14 -10.41
N MET A 81 11.85 7.73 -10.99
CA MET A 81 10.51 8.08 -10.50
C MET A 81 10.25 7.57 -9.07
N TYR A 82 10.75 6.38 -8.73
CA TYR A 82 10.67 5.88 -7.35
C TYR A 82 11.47 6.76 -6.39
N LEU A 83 12.69 7.15 -6.76
CA LEU A 83 13.53 8.02 -5.92
C LEU A 83 12.87 9.38 -5.68
N ASP A 84 12.12 9.90 -6.66
CA ASP A 84 11.33 11.12 -6.52
C ASP A 84 10.09 10.92 -5.62
N LEU A 85 9.45 9.74 -5.70
CA LEU A 85 8.23 9.43 -4.94
C LEU A 85 8.53 9.11 -3.46
N MET A 86 9.62 8.41 -3.19
CA MET A 86 9.94 7.83 -1.88
C MET A 86 9.94 8.83 -0.72
N PRO A 87 10.48 10.06 -0.83
CA PRO A 87 10.45 11.05 0.25
C PRO A 87 9.04 11.52 0.63
N HIS A 88 8.04 11.24 -0.20
CA HIS A 88 6.65 11.67 -0.02
C HIS A 88 5.73 10.57 0.52
N LEU A 89 6.24 9.35 0.72
CA LEU A 89 5.48 8.26 1.32
C LEU A 89 5.21 8.57 2.80
N ASP A 90 3.98 8.37 3.24
CA ASP A 90 3.59 8.59 4.64
C ASP A 90 3.65 7.28 5.43
N GLU A 91 4.57 7.22 6.39
CA GLU A 91 4.79 6.02 7.22
C GLU A 91 3.55 5.57 8.00
N ARG A 92 2.60 6.48 8.27
CA ARG A 92 1.38 6.15 9.03
C ARG A 92 0.48 5.19 8.27
N PHE A 93 0.44 5.30 6.93
CA PHE A 93 -0.29 4.34 6.11
C PHE A 93 0.35 2.96 6.17
N ASP A 94 1.68 2.88 6.07
CA ASP A 94 2.38 1.61 6.14
C ASP A 94 2.26 0.94 7.53
N ILE A 95 2.36 1.72 8.61
CA ILE A 95 2.08 1.24 9.98
C ILE A 95 0.67 0.65 10.06
N LEU A 96 -0.33 1.37 9.53
CA LEU A 96 -1.72 0.90 9.49
C LEU A 96 -1.85 -0.41 8.70
N TYR A 97 -1.25 -0.48 7.51
CA TYR A 97 -1.31 -1.64 6.63
C TYR A 97 -0.60 -2.86 7.25
N LYS A 98 0.58 -2.68 7.83
CA LYS A 98 1.32 -3.72 8.54
C LYS A 98 0.52 -4.26 9.72
N SER A 99 -0.11 -3.39 10.51
CA SER A 99 -0.93 -3.80 11.67
C SER A 99 -2.12 -4.69 11.30
N ARG A 100 -2.58 -4.63 10.05
CA ARG A 100 -3.73 -5.38 9.51
C ARG A 100 -3.34 -6.55 8.62
N ASN A 101 -2.04 -6.82 8.46
CA ASN A 101 -1.53 -7.75 7.45
C ASN A 101 -2.08 -7.44 6.03
N ASP A 102 -2.22 -6.15 5.71
CA ASP A 102 -2.75 -5.68 4.45
C ASP A 102 -1.72 -5.86 3.33
N ARG A 103 -2.17 -6.26 2.14
CA ARG A 103 -1.31 -6.42 0.95
C ARG A 103 -0.68 -5.11 0.50
N ARG A 104 -1.30 -3.97 0.83
CA ARG A 104 -0.76 -2.63 0.55
C ARG A 104 0.48 -2.29 1.37
N SER A 105 0.82 -3.03 2.42
CA SER A 105 2.03 -2.75 3.23
C SER A 105 3.32 -2.82 2.41
N LEU A 106 4.26 -1.91 2.70
CA LEU A 106 5.63 -1.96 2.20
C LEU A 106 6.34 -3.14 2.85
N LYS A 107 6.69 -4.14 2.04
CA LYS A 107 7.32 -5.39 2.54
C LYS A 107 8.81 -5.25 2.77
N PHE A 108 9.41 -4.23 2.19
CA PHE A 108 10.84 -3.98 2.15
C PHE A 108 11.13 -2.58 2.69
N SER A 109 12.31 -2.37 3.26
CA SER A 109 12.81 -1.03 3.56
C SER A 109 13.09 -0.25 2.28
N ASN A 110 13.24 1.07 2.38
CA ASN A 110 13.58 1.92 1.25
C ASN A 110 14.91 1.50 0.58
N GLU A 111 15.90 1.13 1.38
CA GLU A 111 17.20 0.63 0.90
C GLU A 111 17.06 -0.70 0.18
N GLU A 112 16.21 -1.60 0.69
CA GLU A 112 15.92 -2.89 0.07
C GLU A 112 15.17 -2.74 -1.26
N ILE A 113 14.21 -1.81 -1.34
CA ILE A 113 13.48 -1.49 -2.58
C ILE A 113 14.47 -0.93 -3.61
N THR A 114 15.29 0.05 -3.23
CA THR A 114 16.30 0.64 -4.12
C THR A 114 17.23 -0.43 -4.67
N THR A 115 17.78 -1.26 -3.80
CA THR A 115 18.68 -2.38 -4.17
C THR A 115 17.97 -3.37 -5.10
N ARG A 116 16.70 -3.69 -4.85
CA ARG A 116 15.92 -4.61 -5.68
C ARG A 116 15.70 -4.03 -7.07
N TRP A 117 15.31 -2.77 -7.16
CA TRP A 117 15.03 -2.09 -8.43
C TRP A 117 16.28 -1.85 -9.28
N GLU A 118 17.43 -1.61 -8.64
CA GLU A 118 18.74 -1.60 -9.29
C GLU A 118 19.08 -2.97 -9.88
N LYS A 119 18.90 -4.07 -9.12
CA LYS A 119 19.11 -5.43 -9.62
C LYS A 119 18.17 -5.78 -10.78
N GLU A 120 16.92 -5.33 -10.76
CA GLU A 120 16.00 -5.50 -11.88
C GLU A 120 16.49 -4.76 -13.13
N ALA A 121 17.06 -3.55 -12.97
CA ALA A 121 17.65 -2.79 -14.08
C ALA A 121 18.95 -3.43 -14.60
N GLU A 122 19.77 -4.02 -13.72
CA GLU A 122 20.95 -4.80 -14.13
C GLU A 122 20.54 -6.06 -14.90
N LYS A 123 19.54 -6.79 -14.41
CA LYS A 123 18.98 -7.98 -15.06
C LYS A 123 18.43 -7.65 -16.44
N ALA A 124 17.81 -6.49 -16.62
CA ALA A 124 17.32 -5.98 -17.91
C ALA A 124 18.42 -5.74 -18.96
N ARG A 125 19.71 -5.90 -18.60
CA ARG A 125 20.86 -5.82 -19.53
C ARG A 125 21.42 -7.21 -19.87
N GLU A 126 20.91 -8.28 -19.27
CA GLU A 126 21.35 -9.64 -19.53
C GLU A 126 20.73 -10.20 -20.82
N PRO A 127 21.41 -11.12 -21.52
CA PRO A 127 20.85 -11.77 -22.69
C PRO A 127 19.50 -12.47 -22.41
N GLY A 128 18.48 -12.18 -23.21
CA GLY A 128 17.11 -12.67 -23.02
C GLY A 128 16.22 -11.79 -22.12
N PHE A 129 16.78 -10.70 -21.58
CA PHE A 129 16.09 -9.68 -20.79
C PHE A 129 16.24 -8.29 -21.40
N GLU A 130 16.67 -8.18 -22.65
CA GLU A 130 16.87 -6.89 -23.32
C GLU A 130 15.54 -6.18 -23.58
N GLU A 131 15.61 -4.88 -23.84
CA GLU A 131 14.44 -4.06 -24.17
C GLU A 131 13.61 -4.68 -25.31
N GLY A 132 12.30 -4.76 -25.10
CA GLY A 132 11.35 -5.36 -26.03
C GLY A 132 11.16 -6.88 -25.86
N THR A 133 11.97 -7.56 -25.03
CA THR A 133 11.72 -8.95 -24.66
C THR A 133 10.54 -9.08 -23.68
N PHE A 134 9.93 -10.27 -23.62
CA PHE A 134 8.84 -10.55 -22.68
C PHE A 134 9.27 -10.29 -21.23
N HIS A 135 10.45 -10.75 -20.82
CA HIS A 135 10.90 -10.61 -19.44
C HIS A 135 11.24 -9.16 -19.07
N TYR A 136 11.82 -8.40 -19.99
CA TYR A 136 12.04 -6.96 -19.80
C TYR A 136 10.73 -6.23 -19.55
N ASN A 137 9.76 -6.43 -20.45
CA ASN A 137 8.45 -5.79 -20.40
C ASN A 137 7.71 -6.18 -19.12
N MET A 138 7.70 -7.47 -18.76
CA MET A 138 7.10 -7.97 -17.53
C MET A 138 7.63 -7.21 -16.29
N LEU A 139 8.95 -7.12 -16.11
CA LEU A 139 9.51 -6.44 -14.94
C LEU A 139 9.23 -4.92 -14.95
N ARG A 140 9.29 -4.28 -16.13
CA ARG A 140 8.94 -2.86 -16.30
C ARG A 140 7.47 -2.61 -15.89
N ASP A 141 6.59 -3.45 -16.39
CA ASP A 141 5.14 -3.39 -16.18
C ASP A 141 4.79 -3.59 -14.69
N GLY A 142 5.50 -4.50 -14.01
CA GLY A 142 5.42 -4.67 -12.56
C GLY A 142 5.77 -3.37 -11.81
N LYS A 143 6.90 -2.74 -12.13
CA LYS A 143 7.29 -1.44 -11.53
C LYS A 143 6.27 -0.33 -11.79
N CYS A 144 5.70 -0.24 -12.99
CA CYS A 144 4.62 0.71 -13.28
C CYS A 144 3.41 0.50 -12.36
N ALA A 145 2.96 -0.75 -12.19
CA ALA A 145 1.85 -1.06 -11.28
C ALA A 145 2.18 -0.74 -9.81
N GLU A 146 3.41 -1.03 -9.37
CA GLU A 146 3.89 -0.74 -8.01
C GLU A 146 3.94 0.77 -7.73
N LEU A 147 4.44 1.60 -8.67
CA LEU A 147 4.43 3.07 -8.55
C LEU A 147 3.01 3.62 -8.43
N VAL A 148 2.07 3.13 -9.24
CA VAL A 148 0.66 3.53 -9.16
C VAL A 148 0.08 3.14 -7.79
N MET A 149 0.41 1.95 -7.30
CA MET A 149 -0.05 1.48 -5.99
C MET A 149 0.47 2.40 -4.87
N TRP A 150 1.76 2.75 -4.88
CA TRP A 150 2.34 3.69 -3.93
C TRP A 150 1.73 5.09 -4.04
N TRP A 151 1.60 5.62 -5.25
CA TRP A 151 0.96 6.92 -5.50
C TRP A 151 -0.43 7.00 -4.86
N ILE A 152 -1.28 6.00 -5.09
CA ILE A 152 -2.65 5.99 -4.60
C ILE A 152 -2.74 5.68 -3.10
N HIS A 153 -1.96 4.73 -2.60
CA HIS A 153 -2.17 4.17 -1.25
C HIS A 153 -1.20 4.65 -0.18
N HIS A 154 -0.06 5.23 -0.56
CA HIS A 154 1.00 5.62 0.38
C HIS A 154 1.29 7.12 0.40
N LEU A 155 0.69 7.92 -0.49
CA LEU A 155 0.76 9.38 -0.44
C LEU A 155 -0.52 9.95 0.15
N THR A 156 -0.38 11.07 0.88
CA THR A 156 -1.49 11.94 1.23
C THR A 156 -1.95 12.75 0.00
N GLU A 157 -3.17 13.29 0.03
CA GLU A 157 -3.63 14.20 -1.02
C GLU A 157 -2.68 15.41 -1.17
N THR A 158 -2.18 15.95 -0.06
CA THR A 158 -1.19 17.04 -0.06
C THR A 158 0.11 16.65 -0.75
N SER A 159 0.67 15.48 -0.43
CA SER A 159 1.89 14.97 -1.09
C SER A 159 1.70 14.77 -2.59
N GLN A 160 0.53 14.23 -3.00
CA GLN A 160 0.19 14.10 -4.42
C GLN A 160 0.10 15.46 -5.12
N GLU A 161 -0.51 16.46 -4.50
CA GLU A 161 -0.61 17.81 -5.04
C GLU A 161 0.76 18.48 -5.17
N ASP A 162 1.64 18.31 -4.20
CA ASP A 162 2.97 18.91 -4.20
C ASP A 162 3.87 18.28 -5.27
N LEU A 163 3.83 16.95 -5.43
CA LEU A 163 4.49 16.27 -6.54
C LEU A 163 3.97 16.73 -7.90
N GLN A 164 2.65 16.88 -8.06
CA GLN A 164 2.04 17.42 -9.28
C GLN A 164 2.52 18.84 -9.59
N LYS A 165 2.57 19.74 -8.60
CA LYS A 165 3.09 21.11 -8.77
C LYS A 165 4.57 21.13 -9.19
N ASN A 166 5.33 20.13 -8.74
CA ASN A 166 6.74 19.97 -9.08
C ASN A 166 6.98 19.21 -10.40
N GLY A 167 5.92 18.90 -11.15
CA GLY A 167 6.03 18.30 -12.48
C GLY A 167 6.23 16.78 -12.48
N PHE A 168 5.91 16.10 -11.39
CA PHE A 168 5.92 14.64 -11.35
C PHE A 168 4.92 14.07 -12.37
N VAL A 169 5.38 13.09 -13.15
CA VAL A 169 4.57 12.37 -14.15
C VAL A 169 4.40 10.94 -13.67
N LEU A 170 3.17 10.47 -13.51
CA LEU A 170 2.87 9.12 -13.04
C LEU A 170 2.81 8.13 -14.22
N PRO A 171 3.34 6.90 -14.12
CA PRO A 171 3.14 5.92 -15.16
C PRO A 171 1.70 5.41 -15.12
N LEU A 172 1.15 5.10 -16.28
CA LEU A 172 -0.04 4.26 -16.38
C LEU A 172 0.37 2.79 -16.24
N MET A 173 -0.58 1.92 -15.94
CA MET A 173 -0.37 0.48 -16.13
C MET A 173 -0.43 0.12 -17.63
N PRO A 174 0.23 -0.96 -18.07
CA PRO A 174 0.14 -1.44 -19.44
C PRO A 174 -1.30 -1.76 -19.88
N GLU A 175 -1.62 -1.50 -21.15
CA GLU A 175 -2.95 -1.76 -21.70
C GLU A 175 -3.26 -3.26 -21.82
N ASP A 176 -2.25 -4.11 -21.99
CA ASP A 176 -2.43 -5.56 -22.14
C ASP A 176 -2.84 -6.27 -20.82
N GLY A 177 -2.80 -5.55 -19.69
CA GLY A 177 -3.07 -6.11 -18.37
C GLY A 177 -1.88 -6.86 -17.77
N PRO A 178 -2.03 -7.42 -16.56
CA PRO A 178 -0.97 -8.23 -15.96
C PRO A 178 -0.81 -9.56 -16.69
N VAL A 179 0.42 -10.03 -16.81
CA VAL A 179 0.73 -11.34 -17.39
C VAL A 179 0.71 -12.43 -16.32
N ASP A 180 0.40 -13.68 -16.70
CA ASP A 180 0.56 -14.82 -15.80
C ASP A 180 2.04 -15.17 -15.66
N SER A 181 2.59 -15.02 -14.46
CA SER A 181 4.01 -15.21 -14.18
C SER A 181 4.22 -15.82 -12.79
N GLN A 182 5.25 -16.65 -12.69
CA GLN A 182 5.72 -17.22 -11.42
C GLN A 182 6.92 -16.44 -10.85
N ASP A 183 7.37 -15.36 -11.51
CA ASP A 183 8.42 -14.50 -10.96
C ASP A 183 7.89 -13.81 -9.69
N PRO A 184 8.46 -14.09 -8.50
CA PRO A 184 7.93 -13.59 -7.24
C PRO A 184 7.98 -12.06 -7.14
N THR A 185 8.93 -11.43 -7.85
CA THR A 185 9.08 -9.97 -7.89
C THR A 185 7.89 -9.35 -8.63
N TYR A 186 7.59 -9.89 -9.81
CA TYR A 186 6.46 -9.43 -10.61
C TYR A 186 5.13 -9.68 -9.90
N VAL A 187 4.93 -10.89 -9.33
CA VAL A 187 3.72 -11.23 -8.59
C VAL A 187 3.49 -10.27 -7.42
N TYR A 188 4.55 -9.89 -6.70
CA TYR A 188 4.47 -8.89 -5.65
C TYR A 188 4.06 -7.51 -6.18
N GLN A 189 4.70 -7.06 -7.27
CA GLN A 189 4.46 -5.76 -7.88
C GLN A 189 3.03 -5.58 -8.40
N VAL A 190 2.40 -6.64 -8.90
CA VAL A 190 1.05 -6.58 -9.48
C VAL A 190 -0.07 -7.03 -8.53
N GLN A 191 0.22 -7.29 -7.25
CA GLN A 191 -0.75 -7.79 -6.27
C GLN A 191 -1.98 -6.88 -6.04
N CYS A 192 -1.97 -5.64 -6.55
CA CYS A 192 -3.12 -4.74 -6.51
C CYS A 192 -4.35 -5.36 -7.19
N THR A 193 -4.17 -6.23 -8.18
CA THR A 193 -5.27 -6.87 -8.90
C THR A 193 -6.10 -7.82 -8.05
N ASP A 194 -5.52 -8.36 -6.97
CA ASP A 194 -6.23 -9.24 -6.05
C ASP A 194 -7.38 -8.55 -5.30
N CYS A 195 -7.25 -7.23 -5.10
CA CYS A 195 -8.27 -6.41 -4.44
C CYS A 195 -9.19 -5.72 -5.43
N HIS A 196 -8.70 -5.47 -6.65
CA HIS A 196 -9.40 -4.70 -7.67
C HIS A 196 -10.12 -5.56 -8.73
N SER A 197 -10.06 -6.89 -8.62
CA SER A 197 -10.78 -7.79 -9.50
C SER A 197 -11.53 -8.89 -8.76
N SER A 198 -12.50 -9.51 -9.43
CA SER A 198 -13.18 -10.69 -8.90
C SER A 198 -12.26 -11.91 -9.03
N PRO A 199 -11.91 -12.62 -7.93
CA PRO A 199 -11.16 -13.87 -8.01
C PRO A 199 -11.91 -14.97 -8.79
N ASN A 200 -13.21 -14.80 -9.03
CA ASN A 200 -14.08 -15.80 -9.66
C ASN A 200 -14.35 -15.56 -11.16
N ALA A 201 -13.80 -14.52 -11.78
CA ALA A 201 -14.17 -14.17 -13.16
C ALA A 201 -13.51 -15.02 -14.26
N ASN A 202 -12.44 -15.77 -13.93
CA ASN A 202 -11.76 -16.68 -14.88
C ASN A 202 -12.18 -18.16 -14.74
N ALA A 203 -13.14 -18.48 -13.87
CA ALA A 203 -13.67 -19.84 -13.79
C ALA A 203 -14.73 -20.07 -14.88
N THR A 204 -14.28 -20.35 -16.11
CA THR A 204 -15.11 -21.17 -17.02
C THR A 204 -15.12 -22.57 -16.42
N LEU A 205 -16.07 -22.86 -15.52
CA LEU A 205 -16.14 -24.11 -14.77
C LEU A 205 -16.33 -25.32 -15.70
N PRO A 206 -15.42 -26.30 -15.75
CA PRO A 206 -15.83 -27.69 -15.92
C PRO A 206 -16.55 -28.10 -14.63
N SER A 207 -17.78 -28.59 -14.77
CA SER A 207 -18.75 -28.89 -13.70
C SER A 207 -18.30 -29.88 -12.60
N ASP A 208 -17.09 -30.44 -12.64
CA ASP A 208 -16.76 -31.64 -11.84
C ASP A 208 -15.48 -31.54 -10.98
N SER A 209 -15.03 -30.33 -10.64
CA SER A 209 -14.03 -30.19 -9.56
C SER A 209 -14.70 -30.16 -8.17
N PRO A 210 -14.13 -30.85 -7.16
CA PRO A 210 -14.75 -30.99 -5.85
C PRO A 210 -14.98 -29.63 -5.19
N LYS A 211 -16.20 -29.41 -4.72
CA LYS A 211 -16.67 -28.19 -4.06
C LYS A 211 -15.68 -27.71 -3.00
N ASN A 212 -15.31 -26.43 -3.13
CA ASN A 212 -14.47 -25.70 -2.19
C ASN A 212 -15.13 -25.76 -0.78
N PRO A 213 -14.40 -26.05 0.31
CA PRO A 213 -14.97 -26.11 1.67
C PRO A 213 -15.48 -24.77 2.23
N HIS A 214 -15.43 -23.71 1.42
CA HIS A 214 -15.90 -22.36 1.72
C HIS A 214 -17.22 -21.99 0.99
N GLU A 215 -17.92 -22.96 0.42
CA GLU A 215 -19.29 -22.75 -0.07
C GLU A 215 -20.18 -22.38 1.13
N LYS A 216 -20.72 -21.14 1.12
CA LYS A 216 -21.57 -20.60 2.18
C LYS A 216 -22.66 -21.62 2.55
N VAL A 217 -22.52 -22.26 3.70
CA VAL A 217 -23.59 -23.07 4.27
C VAL A 217 -24.67 -22.09 4.70
N GLY A 218 -25.76 -22.03 3.95
CA GLY A 218 -26.97 -21.35 4.39
C GLY A 218 -27.51 -22.06 5.63
N GLY A 219 -27.16 -21.57 6.81
CA GLY A 219 -27.61 -22.09 8.10
C GLY A 219 -27.70 -20.97 9.13
N ASP A 220 -28.66 -21.10 10.04
CA ASP A 220 -28.95 -20.14 11.09
C ASP A 220 -27.69 -19.74 11.88
N ARG A 221 -27.48 -18.43 12.03
CA ARG A 221 -26.31 -17.83 12.70
C ARG A 221 -26.15 -18.20 14.17
N GLU A 222 -27.10 -18.94 14.75
CA GLU A 222 -27.19 -19.22 16.17
C GLU A 222 -26.46 -20.51 16.61
N THR A 223 -26.15 -21.44 15.70
CA THR A 223 -25.49 -22.71 16.06
C THR A 223 -24.26 -22.97 15.20
N CYS A 224 -23.11 -23.09 15.84
CA CYS A 224 -21.86 -23.32 15.12
C CYS A 224 -21.75 -24.81 14.84
N PRO A 225 -21.31 -25.22 13.64
CA PRO A 225 -21.03 -26.63 13.37
C PRO A 225 -20.17 -27.20 14.48
N ILE A 226 -20.60 -28.32 15.05
CA ILE A 226 -19.77 -29.04 16.02
C ILE A 226 -18.61 -29.63 15.25
N ASP A 227 -17.38 -29.34 15.66
CA ASP A 227 -16.19 -29.91 15.04
C ASP A 227 -16.22 -31.43 15.24
N PRO A 228 -16.30 -32.23 14.16
CA PRO A 228 -16.46 -33.68 14.25
C PRO A 228 -15.27 -34.40 14.87
N LYS A 229 -14.10 -33.73 14.96
CA LYS A 229 -12.92 -34.28 15.65
C LYS A 229 -12.97 -34.06 17.15
N THR A 230 -13.58 -32.97 17.61
CA THR A 230 -13.51 -32.55 19.03
C THR A 230 -14.85 -32.63 19.75
N GLY A 231 -15.97 -32.70 19.04
CA GLY A 231 -17.32 -32.73 19.62
C GLY A 231 -17.79 -31.41 20.21
N ASN A 232 -17.06 -30.30 19.99
CA ASN A 232 -17.37 -28.97 20.53
C ASN A 232 -17.95 -28.03 19.45
N PRO A 233 -18.88 -27.12 19.79
CA PRO A 233 -19.36 -26.09 18.86
C PRO A 233 -18.19 -25.19 18.44
N THR A 234 -18.10 -24.89 17.15
CA THR A 234 -16.96 -24.12 16.63
C THR A 234 -16.84 -22.71 17.22
N VAL A 235 -17.79 -22.16 17.99
CA VAL A 235 -17.63 -20.90 18.77
C VAL A 235 -18.55 -20.70 19.98
N TRP A 236 -18.20 -19.71 20.82
CA TRP A 236 -18.85 -19.42 22.10
C TRP A 236 -19.41 -17.99 22.26
N TYR A 237 -20.25 -17.86 23.31
CA TYR A 237 -20.90 -16.64 23.82
C TYR A 237 -20.14 -16.02 24.99
N GLN A 238 -20.23 -14.68 25.16
CA GLN A 238 -19.91 -14.04 26.43
C GLN A 238 -21.10 -13.27 27.02
N ASP A 239 -21.19 -13.28 28.35
CA ASP A 239 -22.30 -12.79 29.17
C ASP A 239 -22.41 -11.25 29.12
N PRO A 240 -23.60 -10.65 28.87
CA PRO A 240 -23.77 -9.21 28.73
C PRO A 240 -23.56 -8.40 30.03
N THR A 241 -23.34 -9.05 31.18
CA THR A 241 -23.15 -8.36 32.47
C THR A 241 -21.70 -7.96 32.80
N LEU A 242 -20.72 -8.37 31.98
CA LEU A 242 -19.32 -7.95 32.12
C LEU A 242 -18.95 -6.99 30.99
N ALA A 243 -18.75 -5.70 31.32
CA ALA A 243 -18.14 -4.76 30.39
C ALA A 243 -16.74 -5.27 29.99
N GLY A 244 -16.56 -5.59 28.70
CA GLY A 244 -15.26 -5.99 28.12
C GLY A 244 -15.19 -7.38 27.50
N GLN A 245 -16.29 -7.96 27.03
CA GLN A 245 -16.33 -9.37 26.63
C GLN A 245 -16.91 -9.56 25.21
N ARG A 246 -16.05 -9.94 24.24
CA ARG A 246 -16.34 -10.07 22.79
C ARG A 246 -16.74 -11.50 22.40
N PHE A 247 -17.69 -11.59 21.46
CA PHE A 247 -18.05 -12.82 20.73
C PHE A 247 -17.14 -13.02 19.52
N LYS A 248 -16.75 -14.25 19.21
CA LYS A 248 -16.12 -14.60 17.91
C LYS A 248 -16.80 -15.86 17.38
N ARG A 249 -17.26 -15.88 16.10
CA ARG A 249 -17.69 -17.07 15.34
C ARG A 249 -16.62 -17.53 14.33
N CYS A 250 -16.51 -18.84 14.05
CA CYS A 250 -15.35 -19.50 13.44
C CYS A 250 -15.18 -19.31 11.93
N ASP A 251 -16.04 -18.50 11.35
CA ASP A 251 -16.11 -18.18 9.93
C ASP A 251 -15.96 -16.67 9.66
N TRP A 252 -15.58 -15.88 10.68
CA TRP A 252 -15.40 -14.43 10.54
C TRP A 252 -14.02 -14.03 10.02
N ASP A 253 -13.97 -13.86 8.69
CA ASP A 253 -13.47 -12.62 8.08
C ASP A 253 -14.26 -11.40 8.60
N TYR A 254 -13.57 -10.26 8.77
CA TYR A 254 -14.09 -8.90 9.07
C TYR A 254 -14.08 -8.45 10.56
N ASP A 255 -13.27 -7.42 10.87
CA ASP A 255 -13.29 -6.65 12.13
C ASP A 255 -13.64 -5.18 11.77
N PRO A 256 -14.85 -4.68 12.10
CA PRO A 256 -15.18 -3.27 11.89
C PRO A 256 -14.42 -2.37 12.88
N PRO A 257 -14.09 -1.12 12.50
CA PRO A 257 -13.31 -0.21 13.34
C PRO A 257 -14.05 0.10 14.65
N CYS A 258 -13.38 -0.11 15.78
CA CYS A 258 -13.84 0.40 17.05
C CYS A 258 -13.90 1.92 16.99
N GLN A 259 -15.06 2.45 17.38
CA GLN A 259 -15.34 3.86 17.55
C GLN A 259 -14.37 4.49 18.57
N VAL A 260 -13.96 5.71 18.25
CA VAL A 260 -13.40 6.73 19.14
C VAL A 260 -14.06 6.71 20.53
N ALA A 261 -13.29 6.35 21.55
CA ALA A 261 -13.57 6.76 22.93
C ALA A 261 -12.74 8.03 23.20
N PHE A 262 -13.41 9.18 23.10
CA PHE A 262 -12.99 10.41 23.75
C PHE A 262 -12.83 10.15 25.25
N PHE A 263 -11.60 10.20 25.76
CA PHE A 263 -11.34 10.56 27.15
C PHE A 263 -10.36 11.73 27.17
N ILE A 264 -10.95 12.92 27.27
CA ILE A 264 -10.27 14.11 27.76
C ILE A 264 -9.91 13.81 29.23
N PHE A 265 -8.64 13.55 29.50
CA PHE A 265 -8.07 13.80 30.83
C PHE A 265 -7.16 15.03 30.70
N ILE A 266 -7.76 16.19 30.96
CA ILE A 266 -7.01 17.37 31.38
C ILE A 266 -6.43 17.03 32.75
N ILE A 267 -5.13 16.76 32.83
CA ILE A 267 -4.37 16.93 34.08
C ILE A 267 -3.56 18.21 33.93
N PHE A 268 -4.13 19.27 34.50
CA PHE A 268 -3.37 20.39 35.05
C PHE A 268 -2.50 19.85 36.19
N MET A 269 -1.17 19.92 36.06
CA MET A 269 -0.19 20.20 37.12
C MET A 269 1.05 20.73 36.39
N ASN A 270 1.27 22.04 36.25
CA ASN A 270 1.81 22.95 37.28
C ASN A 270 2.88 22.28 38.15
N VAL A 271 4.11 22.80 38.02
CA VAL A 271 5.20 22.93 39.01
C VAL A 271 6.54 22.60 38.34
N PHE A 272 7.27 23.62 37.89
CA PHE A 272 8.65 23.84 38.28
C PHE A 272 8.98 25.33 38.09
N SER A 273 9.24 25.98 39.23
CA SER A 273 9.60 27.40 39.38
C SER A 273 11.13 27.60 39.15
N PRO A 274 11.76 28.73 39.52
CA PRO A 274 12.61 29.52 38.62
C PRO A 274 14.12 29.39 38.93
N ILE A 275 14.92 29.92 37.98
CA ILE A 275 16.18 30.70 38.11
C ILE A 275 17.19 30.30 39.21
N ASP A 276 18.45 30.00 38.81
CA ASP A 276 19.70 30.67 39.27
C ASP A 276 20.94 29.93 38.73
N VAL A 277 21.67 30.56 37.79
CA VAL A 277 23.12 30.90 37.80
C VAL A 277 23.38 31.95 36.71
#